data_AF-A0A519JXA3-F1
#
_entry.id   AF-A0A519JXA3-F1
#
_cell.length_a   1.000
_cell.length_b   1.000
_cell.length_c   1.000
_cell.angle_alpha   90.00
_cell.angle_beta   90.00
_cell.angle_gamma   90.00
#
_symmetry.space_group_name_H-M   'P 1'
#
loop_
_entity.id
_entity.type
_entity.pdbx_description
1 polymer ?
#
loop_
_entity_poly.entity_id
_entity_poly.type
_entity_poly.pdbx_seq_one_letter_code
_entity_poly.pdbx_strand_id
1 'polypeptide(L)'
;GNPNTLAFVGSPELVTAMAIAGDLTFNPLTDKLINEDGEEVMLDEPSGEELPPKGFDVKDPGYQAPAADGSGVSVLVDPKSERLQLLAPFDPWDGKNITGAKLLIKAFGKCTTDHISMAGPWLRFRGHLDNISNNMLIGAINAFNQKANSVKNQLTGAYDSVPAVQRAYKAAGVPSIVVGDHNYGEGSSREHAAMEPRFLGVRAVLVKSFARIHETNLKKQGMLALTFDNEADYDKIQEDDVISITNLTEFAPGVPLTLEFKHTDGTTDTIIANHTYNEGQIGWFKAGSALNLIAAGKA
;
A
#
# COMPACT_ATOMS: atom_id res chain seq x y z
N GLY A 1 2.23 -9.29 -13.38
CA GLY A 1 1.84 -8.90 -14.76
C GLY A 1 3.10 -8.55 -15.54
N ASN A 2 3.02 -8.51 -16.86
CA ASN A 2 4.12 -8.01 -17.69
C ASN A 2 4.04 -6.47 -17.71
N PRO A 3 5.09 -5.73 -17.29
CA PRO A 3 5.06 -4.26 -17.28
C PRO A 3 4.91 -3.65 -18.69
N ASN A 4 5.19 -4.41 -19.75
CA ASN A 4 5.04 -3.96 -21.14
C ASN A 4 3.61 -4.15 -21.69
N THR A 5 2.66 -4.66 -20.89
CA THR A 5 1.27 -4.78 -21.30
C THR A 5 0.60 -3.40 -21.30
N LEU A 6 0.18 -2.94 -22.47
CA LEU A 6 -0.64 -1.74 -22.63
C LEU A 6 -2.11 -2.12 -22.45
N ALA A 7 -2.75 -1.59 -21.40
CA ALA A 7 -4.15 -1.85 -21.08
C ALA A 7 -4.97 -0.56 -21.22
N PHE A 8 -6.08 -0.66 -21.95
CA PHE A 8 -7.03 0.43 -22.16
C PHE A 8 -8.38 0.04 -21.55
N VAL A 9 -9.08 1.01 -20.96
CA VAL A 9 -10.43 0.82 -20.41
C VAL A 9 -11.42 1.44 -21.37
N GLY A 10 -12.45 0.68 -21.74
CA GLY A 10 -13.53 1.12 -22.62
C GLY A 10 -14.86 0.50 -22.20
N SER A 11 -15.96 0.91 -22.85
CA SER A 11 -17.25 0.26 -22.63
C SER A 11 -17.23 -1.19 -23.14
N PRO A 12 -18.05 -2.10 -22.58
CA PRO A 12 -18.08 -3.50 -23.02
C PRO A 12 -18.35 -3.66 -24.53
N GLU A 13 -19.18 -2.78 -25.09
CA GLU A 13 -19.54 -2.76 -26.51
C GLU A 13 -18.33 -2.40 -27.37
N LEU A 14 -17.60 -1.33 -26.98
CA LEU A 14 -16.38 -0.92 -27.67
C LEU A 14 -15.30 -1.99 -27.58
N VAL A 15 -15.12 -2.62 -26.41
CA VAL A 15 -14.16 -3.72 -26.23
C VAL A 15 -14.53 -4.91 -27.13
N THR A 16 -15.82 -5.20 -27.29
CA THR A 16 -16.31 -6.27 -28.18
C THR A 16 -16.01 -5.95 -29.65
N ALA A 17 -16.33 -4.74 -30.11
CA ALA A 17 -16.02 -4.29 -31.46
C ALA A 17 -14.51 -4.36 -31.77
N MET A 18 -13.67 -3.87 -30.86
CA MET A 18 -12.21 -3.91 -30.99
C MET A 18 -11.67 -5.34 -30.97
N ALA A 19 -12.27 -6.24 -30.19
CA ALA A 19 -11.88 -7.65 -30.13
C ALA A 19 -12.22 -8.40 -31.43
N ILE A 20 -13.34 -8.08 -32.07
CA ILE A 20 -13.71 -8.60 -33.39
C ILE A 20 -12.73 -8.08 -34.44
N ALA A 21 -12.41 -6.77 -34.42
CA ALA A 21 -11.51 -6.15 -35.39
C ALA A 21 -10.05 -6.60 -35.23
N GLY A 22 -9.60 -6.86 -34.00
CA GLY A 22 -8.20 -7.17 -33.70
C GLY A 22 -7.23 -6.00 -33.89
N ASP A 23 -7.74 -4.78 -34.03
CA ASP A 23 -6.98 -3.56 -34.33
C ASP A 23 -7.46 -2.41 -33.43
N LEU A 24 -6.54 -1.73 -32.75
CA LEU A 24 -6.83 -0.59 -31.88
C LEU A 24 -7.12 0.70 -32.65
N THR A 25 -6.85 0.74 -33.96
CA THR A 25 -7.16 1.89 -34.82
C THR A 25 -8.56 1.83 -35.42
N PHE A 26 -9.24 0.68 -35.30
CA PHE A 26 -10.59 0.47 -35.83
C PHE A 26 -11.61 1.36 -35.12
N ASN A 27 -12.37 2.14 -35.90
CA ASN A 27 -13.48 2.92 -35.41
C ASN A 27 -14.81 2.26 -35.82
N PRO A 28 -15.57 1.64 -34.88
CA PRO A 28 -16.82 0.95 -35.20
C PRO A 28 -17.90 1.87 -35.78
N LEU A 29 -17.77 3.20 -35.68
CA LEU A 29 -18.73 4.16 -36.24
C LEU A 29 -18.51 4.45 -37.73
N THR A 30 -17.31 4.17 -38.26
CA THR A 30 -16.94 4.59 -39.62
C THR A 30 -16.30 3.50 -40.46
N ASP A 31 -15.65 2.53 -39.82
CA ASP A 31 -14.76 1.60 -40.49
C ASP A 31 -15.47 0.28 -40.78
N LYS A 32 -15.04 -0.38 -41.86
CA LYS A 32 -15.60 -1.66 -42.32
C LYS A 32 -14.68 -2.83 -41.97
N LEU A 33 -15.27 -4.00 -41.82
CA LEU A 33 -14.62 -5.29 -41.65
C LEU A 33 -14.90 -6.18 -42.87
N ILE A 34 -14.09 -7.23 -43.06
CA ILE A 34 -14.32 -8.25 -44.08
C ILE A 34 -14.93 -9.48 -43.42
N ASN A 35 -16.08 -9.93 -43.91
CA ASN A 35 -16.73 -11.16 -43.43
C ASN A 35 -16.10 -12.42 -44.06
N GLU A 36 -16.60 -13.61 -43.70
CA GLU A 36 -16.10 -14.89 -44.21
C GLU A 36 -16.29 -15.07 -45.73
N ASP A 37 -17.25 -14.35 -46.32
CA ASP A 37 -17.54 -14.35 -47.76
C ASP A 37 -16.70 -13.32 -48.54
N GLY A 38 -15.85 -12.54 -47.85
CA GLY A 38 -14.99 -11.53 -48.46
C GLY A 38 -15.67 -10.17 -48.69
N GLU A 39 -16.85 -9.95 -48.11
CA GLU A 39 -17.64 -8.73 -48.27
C GLU A 39 -17.32 -7.69 -47.19
N GLU A 40 -17.36 -6.41 -47.56
CA GLU A 40 -17.22 -5.31 -46.61
C GLU A 40 -18.51 -5.11 -45.79
N VAL A 41 -18.43 -5.25 -44.47
CA VAL A 41 -19.53 -5.08 -43.53
C VAL A 41 -19.19 -4.03 -42.47
N MET A 42 -20.21 -3.33 -41.97
CA MET A 42 -20.09 -2.44 -40.80
C MET A 42 -20.65 -3.16 -39.58
N LEU A 43 -20.20 -2.78 -38.39
CA LEU A 43 -20.87 -3.20 -37.16
C LEU A 43 -22.08 -2.28 -36.94
N ASP A 44 -23.26 -2.89 -36.80
CA ASP A 44 -24.45 -2.14 -36.42
C ASP A 44 -24.34 -1.62 -34.98
N GLU A 45 -25.02 -0.51 -34.69
CA GLU A 45 -25.10 0.01 -33.33
C GLU A 45 -25.76 -1.04 -32.41
N PRO A 46 -25.09 -1.44 -31.32
CA PRO A 46 -25.62 -2.48 -30.44
C PRO A 46 -26.87 -1.96 -29.72
N SER A 47 -27.90 -2.79 -29.69
CA SER A 47 -29.11 -2.57 -28.91
C SER A 47 -29.41 -3.78 -28.02
N GLY A 48 -30.07 -3.56 -26.89
CA GLY A 48 -30.38 -4.61 -25.93
C GLY A 48 -31.51 -4.22 -24.99
N GLU A 49 -32.11 -5.21 -24.34
CA GLU A 49 -33.07 -4.98 -23.26
C GLU A 49 -32.33 -4.47 -22.02
N GLU A 50 -32.80 -3.35 -21.44
CA GLU A 50 -32.20 -2.79 -20.21
C GLU A 50 -32.32 -3.76 -19.02
N LEU A 51 -33.45 -4.48 -18.95
CA LEU A 51 -33.72 -5.51 -17.96
C LEU A 51 -34.44 -6.69 -18.63
N PRO A 52 -34.20 -7.94 -18.20
CA PRO A 52 -34.88 -9.09 -18.76
C PRO A 52 -36.39 -9.05 -18.42
N PRO A 53 -37.30 -9.11 -19.41
CA PRO A 53 -38.74 -8.95 -19.21
C PRO A 53 -39.38 -10.08 -18.40
N LYS A 54 -38.70 -11.22 -18.29
CA LYS A 54 -39.11 -12.39 -17.48
C LYS A 54 -38.48 -12.40 -16.09
N GLY A 55 -37.72 -11.37 -15.72
CA GLY A 55 -36.91 -11.34 -14.51
C GLY A 55 -35.57 -12.08 -14.68
N PHE A 56 -34.76 -12.08 -13.62
CA PHE A 56 -33.46 -12.75 -13.58
C PHE A 56 -33.61 -14.22 -13.19
N ASP A 57 -32.97 -15.12 -13.94
CA ASP A 57 -32.80 -16.52 -13.50
C ASP A 57 -31.77 -16.57 -12.36
N VAL A 58 -32.07 -17.29 -11.29
CA VAL A 58 -31.19 -17.49 -10.14
C VAL A 58 -31.15 -18.97 -9.83
N LYS A 59 -30.04 -19.63 -10.20
CA LYS A 59 -29.84 -21.06 -9.94
C LYS A 59 -29.39 -21.29 -8.50
N ASP A 60 -28.11 -21.08 -8.24
CA ASP A 60 -27.50 -21.11 -6.91
C ASP A 60 -26.98 -19.71 -6.60
N PRO A 61 -27.54 -19.00 -5.59
CA PRO A 61 -27.05 -17.68 -5.21
C PRO A 61 -25.67 -17.72 -4.56
N GLY A 62 -25.11 -18.90 -4.25
CA GLY A 62 -23.84 -19.06 -3.54
C GLY A 62 -23.89 -18.54 -2.10
N TYR A 63 -25.08 -18.28 -1.58
CA TYR A 63 -25.28 -17.70 -0.26
C TYR A 63 -25.36 -18.80 0.81
N GLN A 64 -24.56 -18.65 1.85
CA GLN A 64 -24.61 -19.49 3.04
C GLN A 64 -25.08 -18.62 4.23
N ALA A 65 -26.23 -18.95 4.80
CA ALA A 65 -26.75 -18.28 5.98
C ALA A 65 -25.87 -18.60 7.22
N PRO A 66 -25.72 -17.65 8.18
CA PRO A 66 -25.10 -17.96 9.46
C PRO A 66 -25.95 -18.97 10.24
N ALA A 67 -25.32 -19.67 11.17
CA ALA A 67 -26.03 -20.53 12.10
C ALA A 67 -27.02 -19.69 12.95
N ALA A 68 -28.23 -20.22 13.17
CA ALA A 68 -29.23 -19.55 14.01
C ALA A 68 -28.78 -19.41 15.47
N ASP A 69 -27.99 -20.38 15.95
CA ASP A 69 -27.26 -20.30 17.21
C ASP A 69 -25.77 -20.55 16.95
N GLY A 70 -24.95 -19.53 17.20
CA GLY A 70 -23.51 -19.57 17.00
C GLY A 70 -22.72 -20.09 18.21
N SER A 71 -23.38 -20.40 19.33
CA SER A 71 -22.70 -20.74 20.60
C SER A 71 -21.82 -21.99 20.50
N GLY A 72 -22.14 -22.93 19.60
CA GLY A 72 -21.35 -24.12 19.33
C GLY A 72 -20.30 -23.98 18.21
N VAL A 73 -20.21 -22.82 17.55
CA VAL A 73 -19.29 -22.61 16.43
C VAL A 73 -17.89 -22.29 16.96
N SER A 74 -16.91 -23.10 16.55
CA SER A 74 -15.50 -22.86 16.84
C SER A 74 -14.75 -22.48 15.57
N VAL A 75 -14.01 -21.38 15.63
CA VAL A 75 -13.10 -20.95 14.55
C VAL A 75 -11.67 -21.23 15.00
N LEU A 76 -11.09 -22.28 14.44
CA LEU A 76 -9.73 -22.73 14.76
C LEU A 76 -8.79 -22.38 13.61
N VAL A 77 -7.64 -21.80 13.94
CA VAL A 77 -6.56 -21.54 12.99
C VAL A 77 -5.40 -22.45 13.33
N ASP A 78 -5.01 -23.33 12.41
CA ASP A 78 -3.84 -24.18 12.57
C ASP A 78 -2.58 -23.30 12.70
N PRO A 79 -1.81 -23.38 13.80
CA PRO A 79 -0.56 -22.63 13.97
C PRO A 79 0.49 -22.88 12.88
N LYS A 80 0.38 -23.98 12.11
CA LYS A 80 1.26 -24.32 10.99
C LYS A 80 0.67 -23.95 9.62
N SER A 81 -0.51 -23.31 9.59
CA SER A 81 -1.12 -22.89 8.33
C SER A 81 -0.24 -21.87 7.62
N GLU A 82 -0.02 -22.07 6.32
CA GLU A 82 0.65 -21.07 5.47
C GLU A 82 -0.34 -20.03 4.92
N ARG A 83 -1.65 -20.19 5.18
CA ARG A 83 -2.73 -19.37 4.61
C ARG A 83 -3.34 -18.41 5.63
N LEU A 84 -3.48 -18.84 6.88
CA LEU A 84 -4.12 -18.11 7.96
C LEU A 84 -3.17 -18.03 9.16
N GLN A 85 -3.04 -16.86 9.76
CA GLN A 85 -2.22 -16.60 10.94
C GLN A 85 -3.01 -15.72 11.90
N LEU A 86 -3.04 -16.07 13.19
CA LEU A 86 -3.58 -15.17 14.21
C LEU A 86 -2.68 -13.93 14.32
N LEU A 87 -3.29 -12.75 14.37
CA LEU A 87 -2.57 -11.50 14.53
C LEU A 87 -2.08 -11.35 15.98
N ALA A 88 -0.77 -11.13 16.13
CA ALA A 88 -0.21 -10.66 17.38
C ALA A 88 -0.44 -9.14 17.51
N PRO A 89 -0.77 -8.61 18.72
CA PRO A 89 -0.83 -7.17 18.94
C PRO A 89 0.50 -6.51 18.61
N PHE A 90 0.45 -5.32 18.00
CA PHE A 90 1.65 -4.52 17.76
C PHE A 90 2.14 -3.86 19.05
N ASP A 91 3.45 -3.64 19.18
CA ASP A 91 4.00 -2.97 20.36
C ASP A 91 3.45 -1.53 20.50
N PRO A 92 3.09 -1.09 21.71
CA PRO A 92 2.73 0.30 21.97
C PRO A 92 3.93 1.24 21.76
N TRP A 93 3.65 2.53 21.62
CA TRP A 93 4.71 3.53 21.61
C TRP A 93 5.40 3.58 22.98
N ASP A 94 6.73 3.68 22.97
CA ASP A 94 7.57 3.68 24.18
C ASP A 94 7.64 5.05 24.88
N GLY A 95 6.92 6.06 24.36
CA GLY A 95 6.89 7.41 24.89
C GLY A 95 8.13 8.23 24.56
N LYS A 96 8.97 7.80 23.63
CA LYS A 96 10.22 8.47 23.27
C LYS A 96 10.22 8.98 21.83
N ASN A 97 11.15 9.89 21.57
CA ASN A 97 11.52 10.27 20.22
C ASN A 97 12.11 9.08 19.46
N ILE A 98 11.95 9.09 18.13
CA ILE A 98 12.59 8.09 17.27
C ILE A 98 13.94 8.64 16.85
N THR A 99 15.02 7.90 17.12
CA THR A 99 16.39 8.32 16.78
C THR A 99 17.11 7.20 16.04
N GLY A 100 18.03 7.54 15.16
CA GLY A 100 18.87 6.55 14.48
C GLY A 100 18.13 5.73 13.42
N ALA A 101 16.99 6.22 12.93
CA ALA A 101 16.23 5.52 11.91
C ALA A 101 16.97 5.56 10.57
N LYS A 102 16.81 4.50 9.78
CA LYS A 102 17.38 4.40 8.43
C LYS A 102 16.33 4.68 7.37
N LEU A 103 16.76 5.28 6.27
CA LEU A 103 15.94 5.32 5.06
C LEU A 103 15.84 3.90 4.49
N LEU A 104 14.64 3.33 4.45
CA LEU A 104 14.42 2.04 3.81
C LEU A 104 14.38 2.19 2.29
N ILE A 105 13.56 3.13 1.81
CA ILE A 105 13.42 3.45 0.40
C ILE A 105 12.90 4.88 0.26
N LYS A 106 13.42 5.61 -0.73
CA LYS A 106 12.83 6.84 -1.27
C LYS A 106 12.14 6.47 -2.58
N ALA A 107 10.82 6.36 -2.55
CA ALA A 107 10.01 5.94 -3.68
C ALA A 107 9.90 7.07 -4.71
N PHE A 108 10.38 6.82 -5.93
CA PHE A 108 10.35 7.76 -7.04
C PHE A 108 9.02 7.70 -7.79
N GLY A 109 8.35 8.85 -7.92
CA GLY A 109 7.11 8.98 -8.66
C GLY A 109 5.96 8.17 -8.06
N LYS A 110 5.11 7.63 -8.93
CA LYS A 110 3.86 6.97 -8.54
C LYS A 110 4.12 5.69 -7.73
N CYS A 111 3.58 5.65 -6.50
CA CYS A 111 3.63 4.47 -5.64
C CYS A 111 2.22 4.09 -5.15
N THR A 112 1.56 3.20 -5.89
CA THR A 112 0.21 2.67 -5.56
C THR A 112 0.28 1.56 -4.51
N THR A 113 -0.87 1.15 -3.94
CA THR A 113 -0.91 -0.01 -3.04
C THR A 113 -0.47 -1.33 -3.69
N ASP A 114 -0.46 -1.46 -5.02
CA ASP A 114 0.13 -2.64 -5.71
C ASP A 114 1.65 -2.61 -5.72
N HIS A 115 2.26 -1.43 -5.67
CA HIS A 115 3.70 -1.29 -5.52
C HIS A 115 4.14 -1.61 -4.08
N ILE A 116 3.28 -1.29 -3.10
CA ILE A 116 3.51 -1.54 -1.67
C ILE A 116 3.20 -2.99 -1.29
N SER A 117 2.06 -3.54 -1.67
CA SER A 117 1.59 -4.89 -1.32
C SER A 117 0.86 -5.49 -2.52
N MET A 118 1.62 -6.12 -3.41
CA MET A 118 1.12 -6.63 -4.69
C MET A 118 -0.01 -7.67 -4.52
N ALA A 119 -0.99 -7.67 -5.43
CA ALA A 119 -2.03 -8.70 -5.49
C ALA A 119 -1.54 -9.97 -6.24
N GLY A 120 -2.34 -10.51 -7.16
CA GLY A 120 -2.01 -11.69 -7.95
C GLY A 120 -1.68 -12.91 -7.07
N PRO A 121 -0.50 -13.53 -7.22
CA PRO A 121 -0.15 -14.74 -6.47
C PRO A 121 -0.13 -14.53 -4.95
N TRP A 122 0.09 -13.29 -4.48
CA TRP A 122 0.14 -12.96 -3.05
C TRP A 122 -1.23 -13.01 -2.36
N LEU A 123 -2.34 -13.01 -3.13
CA LEU A 123 -3.68 -13.13 -2.55
C LEU A 123 -3.86 -14.42 -1.74
N ARG A 124 -3.10 -15.48 -2.04
CA ARG A 124 -3.09 -16.70 -1.22
C ARG A 124 -2.65 -16.44 0.23
N PHE A 125 -1.80 -15.43 0.47
CA PHE A 125 -1.24 -15.13 1.80
C PHE A 125 -1.97 -13.98 2.52
N ARG A 126 -3.11 -13.49 1.99
CA ARG A 126 -3.90 -12.40 2.60
C ARG A 126 -4.26 -12.62 4.07
N GLY A 127 -4.41 -13.87 4.50
CA GLY A 127 -4.70 -14.21 5.89
C GLY A 127 -3.47 -14.49 6.76
N HIS A 128 -2.26 -14.39 6.20
CA HIS A 128 -1.00 -14.70 6.88
C HIS A 128 -0.01 -13.54 6.75
N LEU A 129 0.04 -12.68 7.76
CA LEU A 129 0.74 -11.39 7.71
C LEU A 129 2.25 -11.52 7.44
N ASP A 130 2.94 -12.47 8.06
CA ASP A 130 4.38 -12.63 7.84
C ASP A 130 4.72 -13.08 6.39
N ASN A 131 3.93 -14.03 5.85
CA ASN A 131 4.12 -14.51 4.48
C ASN A 131 3.85 -13.44 3.43
N ILE A 132 2.77 -12.67 3.57
CA ILE A 132 2.45 -11.60 2.62
C ILE A 132 3.46 -10.44 2.71
N SER A 133 4.00 -10.16 3.91
CA SER A 133 5.05 -9.12 4.10
C SER A 133 6.32 -9.35 3.28
N ASN A 134 6.52 -10.54 2.69
CA ASN A 134 7.59 -10.78 1.72
C ASN A 134 7.40 -10.09 0.37
N ASN A 135 6.28 -9.39 0.17
CA ASN A 135 6.04 -8.54 -1.01
C ASN A 135 6.10 -7.03 -0.70
N MET A 136 6.41 -6.65 0.54
CA MET A 136 6.40 -5.27 0.98
C MET A 136 7.34 -4.43 0.10
N LEU A 137 6.77 -3.45 -0.60
CA LEU A 137 7.45 -2.45 -1.44
C LEU A 137 8.29 -3.01 -2.59
N ILE A 138 8.09 -4.27 -3.00
CA ILE A 138 8.87 -4.86 -4.10
C ILE A 138 8.58 -4.18 -5.45
N GLY A 139 7.44 -3.51 -5.60
CA GLY A 139 7.10 -2.77 -6.82
C GLY A 139 7.55 -1.31 -6.79
N ALA A 140 7.88 -0.75 -5.63
CA ALA A 140 8.27 0.66 -5.53
C ALA A 140 9.62 0.91 -6.21
N ILE A 141 9.71 1.99 -6.99
CA ILE A 141 10.95 2.38 -7.67
C ILE A 141 11.82 3.17 -6.70
N ASN A 142 13.05 2.71 -6.46
CA ASN A 142 14.00 3.43 -5.62
C ASN A 142 14.61 4.62 -6.39
N ALA A 143 14.50 5.83 -5.83
CA ALA A 143 15.00 7.06 -6.43
C ALA A 143 16.51 7.07 -6.71
N PHE A 144 17.31 6.34 -5.92
CA PHE A 144 18.78 6.38 -6.02
C PHE A 144 19.34 5.50 -7.15
N ASN A 145 18.65 4.43 -7.51
CA ASN A 145 19.13 3.48 -8.54
C ASN A 145 18.11 3.19 -9.64
N GLN A 146 16.91 3.78 -9.56
CA GLN A 146 15.79 3.62 -10.51
C GLN A 146 15.36 2.17 -10.73
N LYS A 147 15.53 1.31 -9.71
CA LYS A 147 15.14 -0.11 -9.75
C LYS A 147 14.03 -0.40 -8.75
N ALA A 148 13.15 -1.31 -9.14
CA ALA A 148 12.21 -1.95 -8.22
C ALA A 148 12.94 -2.98 -7.35
N ASN A 149 12.49 -3.17 -6.11
CA ASN A 149 12.98 -4.18 -5.18
C ASN A 149 14.51 -4.21 -4.97
N SER A 150 15.18 -3.06 -4.99
CA SER A 150 16.63 -2.97 -4.77
C SER A 150 16.97 -1.74 -3.95
N VAL A 151 17.26 -1.94 -2.66
CA VAL A 151 17.58 -0.88 -1.70
C VAL A 151 18.87 -1.21 -0.96
N LYS A 152 19.60 -0.18 -0.55
CA LYS A 152 20.85 -0.34 0.19
C LYS A 152 20.54 -0.76 1.63
N ASN A 153 21.10 -1.89 2.04
CA ASN A 153 21.18 -2.26 3.44
C ASN A 153 22.31 -1.48 4.09
N GLN A 154 21.97 -0.43 4.85
CA GLN A 154 22.97 0.42 5.50
C GLN A 154 23.75 -0.28 6.62
N LEU A 155 23.36 -1.49 7.04
CA LEU A 155 24.16 -2.29 7.99
C LEU A 155 25.32 -3.02 7.31
N THR A 156 25.20 -3.34 6.02
CA THR A 156 26.19 -4.13 5.27
C THR A 156 26.81 -3.37 4.10
N GLY A 157 26.17 -2.28 3.65
CA GLY A 157 26.53 -1.52 2.45
C GLY A 157 26.06 -2.14 1.13
N ALA A 158 25.49 -3.36 1.14
CA ALA A 158 25.05 -4.07 -0.05
C ALA A 158 23.60 -3.73 -0.42
N TYR A 159 23.26 -3.83 -1.70
CA TYR A 159 21.86 -3.76 -2.17
C TYR A 159 21.18 -5.12 -2.08
N ASP A 160 19.92 -5.13 -1.64
CA ASP A 160 19.08 -6.34 -1.55
C ASP A 160 17.60 -5.96 -1.75
N SER A 161 16.72 -6.95 -1.71
CA SER A 161 15.27 -6.78 -1.74
C SER A 161 14.74 -6.01 -0.54
N VAL A 162 13.71 -5.20 -0.75
CA VAL A 162 13.15 -4.32 0.29
C VAL A 162 12.70 -5.09 1.54
N PRO A 163 11.98 -6.23 1.43
CA PRO A 163 11.62 -7.03 2.59
C PRO A 163 12.82 -7.61 3.33
N ALA A 164 13.87 -8.05 2.63
CA ALA A 164 15.07 -8.61 3.25
C ALA A 164 15.82 -7.54 4.05
N VAL A 165 16.03 -6.36 3.47
CA VAL A 165 16.67 -5.23 4.18
C VAL A 165 15.86 -4.81 5.39
N GLN A 166 14.54 -4.68 5.26
CA GLN A 166 13.71 -4.30 6.41
C GLN A 166 13.72 -5.37 7.51
N ARG A 167 13.71 -6.66 7.17
CA ARG A 167 13.85 -7.74 8.16
C ARG A 167 15.20 -7.68 8.88
N ALA A 168 16.29 -7.34 8.17
CA ALA A 168 17.60 -7.13 8.79
C ALA A 168 17.58 -5.95 9.78
N TYR A 169 16.97 -4.81 9.40
CA TYR A 169 16.79 -3.68 10.31
C TYR A 169 15.96 -4.05 11.54
N LYS A 170 14.84 -4.75 11.35
CA LYS A 170 14.00 -5.24 12.47
C LYS A 170 14.79 -6.15 13.42
N ALA A 171 15.55 -7.10 12.89
CA ALA A 171 16.35 -8.02 13.69
C ALA A 171 17.46 -7.31 14.47
N ALA A 172 18.02 -6.23 13.91
CA ALA A 172 19.01 -5.38 14.58
C ALA A 172 18.40 -4.34 15.53
N GLY A 173 17.07 -4.27 15.66
CA GLY A 173 16.40 -3.23 16.45
C GLY A 173 16.52 -1.82 15.87
N VAL A 174 16.81 -1.70 14.58
CA VAL A 174 17.02 -0.42 13.89
C VAL A 174 15.69 0.05 13.29
N PRO A 175 15.16 1.23 13.69
CA PRO A 175 13.95 1.77 13.09
C PRO A 175 14.21 2.21 11.65
N SER A 176 13.17 2.26 10.84
CA SER A 176 13.27 2.76 9.47
C SER A 176 12.08 3.62 9.06
N ILE A 177 12.29 4.41 8.02
CA ILE A 177 11.32 5.31 7.43
C ILE A 177 11.26 5.06 5.92
N VAL A 178 10.05 5.17 5.36
CA VAL A 178 9.81 5.23 3.92
C VAL A 178 9.58 6.67 3.53
N VAL A 179 10.19 7.11 2.43
CA VAL A 179 9.95 8.42 1.83
C VAL A 179 9.25 8.21 0.49
N GLY A 180 8.28 9.05 0.13
CA GLY A 180 7.58 8.93 -1.15
C GLY A 180 7.13 10.25 -1.74
N ASP A 181 6.67 10.16 -2.99
CA ASP A 181 6.24 11.32 -3.79
C ASP A 181 4.75 11.65 -3.54
N HIS A 182 4.07 12.24 -4.53
CA HIS A 182 2.64 12.57 -4.46
C HIS A 182 1.72 11.33 -4.49
N ASN A 183 0.56 11.48 -3.86
CA ASN A 183 -0.54 10.52 -3.87
C ASN A 183 -0.11 9.09 -3.48
N TYR A 184 0.80 8.98 -2.51
CA TYR A 184 1.35 7.72 -2.06
C TYR A 184 0.26 6.79 -1.51
N GLY A 185 0.28 5.54 -1.96
CA GLY A 185 -0.74 4.54 -1.61
C GLY A 185 -2.05 4.68 -2.40
N GLU A 186 -2.03 5.29 -3.59
CA GLU A 186 -3.19 5.32 -4.50
C GLU A 186 -3.68 3.91 -4.84
N GLY A 187 -4.99 3.77 -5.10
CA GLY A 187 -5.58 2.56 -5.67
C GLY A 187 -6.34 1.74 -4.63
N SER A 188 -6.11 0.43 -4.63
CA SER A 188 -6.89 -0.53 -3.85
C SER A 188 -6.83 -0.26 -2.33
N SER A 189 -7.93 -0.52 -1.63
CA SER A 189 -8.14 -0.25 -0.19
C SER A 189 -7.40 -1.16 0.79
N ARG A 190 -6.44 -1.97 0.30
CA ARG A 190 -5.77 -3.03 1.06
C ARG A 190 -5.07 -2.48 2.29
N GLU A 191 -5.49 -2.93 3.47
CA GLU A 191 -4.83 -2.59 4.73
C GLU A 191 -3.45 -3.25 4.88
N HIS A 192 -3.19 -4.35 4.15
CA HIS A 192 -1.88 -5.01 4.07
C HIS A 192 -0.75 -4.04 3.73
N ALA A 193 -1.01 -3.07 2.84
CA ALA A 193 -0.04 -2.02 2.51
C ALA A 193 0.39 -1.16 3.72
N ALA A 194 -0.38 -1.15 4.82
CA ALA A 194 -0.01 -0.53 6.09
C ALA A 194 0.44 -1.56 7.14
N MET A 195 -0.16 -2.75 7.17
CA MET A 195 0.17 -3.80 8.13
C MET A 195 1.57 -4.37 7.89
N GLU A 196 2.00 -4.55 6.64
CA GLU A 196 3.30 -5.14 6.32
C GLU A 196 4.47 -4.22 6.73
N PRO A 197 4.49 -2.90 6.39
CA PRO A 197 5.51 -2.01 6.92
C PRO A 197 5.53 -1.99 8.45
N ARG A 198 4.35 -1.93 9.08
CA ARG A 198 4.26 -1.95 10.55
C ARG A 198 4.80 -3.23 11.15
N PHE A 199 4.45 -4.38 10.57
CA PHE A 199 4.88 -5.70 11.00
C PHE A 199 6.40 -5.87 10.83
N LEU A 200 6.96 -5.39 9.72
CA LEU A 200 8.39 -5.44 9.47
C LEU A 200 9.18 -4.33 10.20
N GLY A 201 8.54 -3.43 10.94
CA GLY A 201 9.20 -2.48 11.85
C GLY A 201 9.48 -1.09 11.27
N VAL A 202 8.89 -0.75 10.13
CA VAL A 202 8.88 0.63 9.62
C VAL A 202 8.09 1.50 10.61
N ARG A 203 8.62 2.67 10.95
CA ARG A 203 8.03 3.56 11.96
C ARG A 203 7.24 4.71 11.37
N ALA A 204 7.70 5.25 10.25
CA ALA A 204 7.05 6.38 9.60
C ALA A 204 7.07 6.26 8.08
N VAL A 205 6.09 6.90 7.46
CA VAL A 205 6.02 7.16 6.03
C VAL A 205 5.93 8.68 5.87
N LEU A 206 6.90 9.27 5.17
CA LEU A 206 6.99 10.71 4.89
C LEU A 206 6.82 10.95 3.40
N VAL A 207 5.80 11.68 2.98
CA VAL A 207 5.47 11.83 1.55
C VAL A 207 5.09 13.26 1.21
N LYS A 208 4.98 13.60 -0.07
CA LYS A 208 4.39 14.89 -0.46
C LYS A 208 2.88 14.91 -0.20
N SER A 209 2.19 13.83 -0.57
CA SER A 209 0.78 13.64 -0.24
C SER A 209 0.38 12.16 -0.22
N PHE A 210 -0.68 11.83 0.53
CA PHE A 210 -1.23 10.47 0.61
C PHE A 210 -2.54 10.33 -0.16
N ALA A 211 -2.81 9.10 -0.62
CA ALA A 211 -4.17 8.70 -0.90
C ALA A 211 -4.96 8.45 0.41
N ARG A 212 -6.18 8.97 0.47
CA ARG A 212 -7.04 9.02 1.69
C ARG A 212 -7.15 7.69 2.47
N ILE A 213 -7.43 6.59 1.77
CA ILE A 213 -7.65 5.28 2.43
C ILE A 213 -6.34 4.75 3.02
N HIS A 214 -5.24 4.89 2.28
CA HIS A 214 -3.95 4.39 2.73
C HIS A 214 -3.44 5.15 3.96
N GLU A 215 -3.58 6.48 3.98
CA GLU A 215 -3.27 7.30 5.16
C GLU A 215 -4.01 6.81 6.42
N THR A 216 -5.31 6.52 6.27
CA THR A 216 -6.15 6.01 7.36
C THR A 216 -5.69 4.63 7.82
N ASN A 217 -5.28 3.76 6.90
CA ASN A 217 -4.78 2.44 7.23
C ASN A 217 -3.46 2.53 8.02
N LEU A 218 -2.50 3.38 7.60
CA LEU A 218 -1.25 3.62 8.33
C LEU A 218 -1.52 4.06 9.78
N LYS A 219 -2.41 5.05 9.96
CA LYS A 219 -2.88 5.53 11.27
C LYS A 219 -3.45 4.41 12.13
N LYS A 220 -4.32 3.56 11.55
CA LYS A 220 -4.93 2.43 12.26
C LYS A 220 -3.90 1.40 12.73
N GLN A 221 -2.82 1.20 11.98
CA GLN A 221 -1.72 0.30 12.38
C GLN A 221 -0.69 0.97 13.29
N GLY A 222 -0.95 2.20 13.78
CA GLY A 222 -0.07 2.92 14.69
C GLY A 222 1.26 3.36 14.06
N MET A 223 1.30 3.53 12.75
CA MET A 223 2.43 4.16 12.06
C MET A 223 2.28 5.68 12.03
N LEU A 224 3.39 6.40 11.89
CA LEU A 224 3.35 7.84 11.58
C LEU A 224 3.17 8.05 10.08
N ALA A 225 2.10 8.74 9.70
CA ALA A 225 1.78 9.10 8.31
C ALA A 225 1.96 10.61 8.20
N LEU A 226 3.08 11.03 7.63
CA LEU A 226 3.56 12.40 7.65
C LEU A 226 3.66 12.96 6.23
N THR A 227 3.38 14.24 6.08
CA THR A 227 3.55 14.95 4.81
C THR A 227 4.59 16.06 4.94
N PHE A 228 5.40 16.31 3.92
CA PHE A 228 6.29 17.46 3.92
C PHE A 228 5.50 18.77 4.11
N ASP A 229 6.00 19.69 4.92
CA ASP A 229 5.52 21.07 4.93
C ASP A 229 5.96 21.82 3.66
N ASN A 230 7.21 21.59 3.25
CA ASN A 230 7.75 22.03 1.98
C ASN A 230 8.11 20.82 1.10
N GLU A 231 7.36 20.59 0.02
CA GLU A 231 7.56 19.44 -0.86
C GLU A 231 8.96 19.40 -1.50
N ALA A 232 9.65 20.54 -1.65
CA ALA A 232 11.02 20.59 -2.16
C ALA A 232 12.03 19.92 -1.21
N ASP A 233 11.68 19.74 0.06
CA ASP A 233 12.53 19.03 1.02
C ASP A 233 12.67 17.54 0.70
N TYR A 234 11.78 16.98 -0.14
CA TYR A 234 11.96 15.64 -0.69
C TYR A 234 13.34 15.47 -1.35
N ASP A 235 13.85 16.50 -2.03
CA ASP A 235 15.11 16.43 -2.77
C ASP A 235 16.36 16.51 -1.87
N LYS A 236 16.22 16.94 -0.61
CA LYS A 236 17.33 16.99 0.36
C LYS A 236 17.74 15.62 0.89
N ILE A 237 16.82 14.66 0.84
CA ILE A 237 16.99 13.33 1.45
C ILE A 237 17.97 12.48 0.63
N GLN A 238 19.00 11.98 1.31
CA GLN A 238 20.08 11.16 0.76
C GLN A 238 19.96 9.69 1.22
N GLU A 239 20.57 8.77 0.48
CA GLU A 239 20.38 7.32 0.68
C GLU A 239 20.90 6.82 2.03
N ASP A 240 22.00 7.43 2.51
CA ASP A 240 22.73 7.03 3.71
C ASP A 240 22.36 7.86 4.96
N ASP A 241 21.27 8.63 4.90
CA ASP A 241 20.84 9.49 5.99
C ASP A 241 20.49 8.68 7.26
N VAL A 242 20.86 9.27 8.40
CA VAL A 242 20.38 8.85 9.72
C VAL A 242 19.31 9.83 10.17
N ILE A 243 18.11 9.30 10.40
CA ILE A 243 16.90 10.10 10.58
C ILE A 243 16.46 10.08 12.04
N SER A 244 16.10 11.23 12.58
CA SER A 244 15.50 11.36 13.91
C SER A 244 14.22 12.19 13.86
N ILE A 245 13.19 11.78 14.60
CA ILE A 245 11.96 12.53 14.85
C ILE A 245 12.07 13.12 16.25
N THR A 246 12.38 14.41 16.37
CA THR A 246 12.94 15.00 17.60
C THR A 246 11.91 15.60 18.56
N ASN A 247 10.67 15.79 18.14
CA ASN A 247 9.58 16.32 18.96
C ASN A 247 8.36 15.39 19.04
N LEU A 248 8.54 14.08 18.81
CA LEU A 248 7.45 13.11 18.86
C LEU A 248 6.78 13.03 20.26
N THR A 249 7.53 13.35 21.31
CA THR A 249 6.98 13.44 22.68
C THR A 249 5.91 14.53 22.85
N GLU A 250 5.89 15.51 21.95
CA GLU A 250 4.94 16.64 21.93
C GLU A 250 3.78 16.40 20.95
N PHE A 251 3.63 15.18 20.42
CA PHE A 251 2.66 14.86 19.38
C PHE A 251 1.21 15.19 19.80
N ALA A 252 0.64 16.20 19.14
CA ALA A 252 -0.68 16.76 19.39
C ALA A 252 -1.33 17.22 18.07
N PRO A 253 -2.68 17.32 17.99
CA PRO A 253 -3.34 17.77 16.78
C PRO A 253 -2.88 19.16 16.35
N GLY A 254 -2.54 19.32 15.07
CA GLY A 254 -2.09 20.61 14.51
C GLY A 254 -0.67 21.03 14.88
N VAL A 255 0.09 20.22 15.61
CA VAL A 255 1.51 20.48 15.94
C VAL A 255 2.41 19.68 15.00
N PRO A 256 3.11 20.31 14.04
CA PRO A 256 3.99 19.60 13.12
C PRO A 256 5.12 18.86 13.83
N LEU A 257 5.62 17.80 13.20
CA LEU A 257 6.79 17.05 13.67
C LEU A 257 8.06 17.52 12.95
N THR A 258 9.16 17.52 13.69
CA THR A 258 10.50 17.89 13.19
C THR A 258 11.32 16.63 12.93
N LEU A 259 11.82 16.50 11.71
CA LEU A 259 12.70 15.43 11.29
C LEU A 259 14.09 15.98 10.98
N GLU A 260 15.11 15.38 11.59
CA GLU A 260 16.51 15.68 11.30
C GLU A 260 17.10 14.57 10.44
N PHE A 261 17.68 14.96 9.30
CA PHE A 261 18.38 14.08 8.37
C PHE A 261 19.87 14.36 8.48
N LYS A 262 20.60 13.49 9.18
CA LYS A 262 22.05 13.61 9.34
C LYS A 262 22.74 12.90 8.17
N HIS A 263 23.43 13.70 7.36
CA HIS A 263 24.15 13.25 6.17
C HIS A 263 25.52 12.66 6.52
N THR A 264 26.10 11.91 5.58
CA THR A 264 27.41 11.26 5.77
C THR A 264 28.58 12.24 5.85
N ASP A 265 28.43 13.44 5.27
CA ASP A 265 29.43 14.50 5.33
C ASP A 265 29.42 15.29 6.66
N GLY A 266 28.49 14.94 7.56
CA GLY A 266 28.32 15.57 8.88
C GLY A 266 27.36 16.76 8.89
N THR A 267 26.86 17.20 7.74
CA THR A 267 25.79 18.21 7.67
C THR A 267 24.45 17.62 8.08
N THR A 268 23.46 18.49 8.35
CA THR A 268 22.13 18.06 8.77
C THR A 268 21.07 18.98 8.17
N ASP A 269 20.11 18.39 7.48
CA ASP A 269 18.88 19.07 7.09
C ASP A 269 17.79 18.84 8.14
N THR A 270 17.07 19.90 8.47
CA THR A 270 15.88 19.85 9.34
C THR A 270 14.64 20.08 8.49
N ILE A 271 13.73 19.11 8.52
CA ILE A 271 12.49 19.09 7.74
C ILE A 271 11.30 19.15 8.69
N ILE A 272 10.36 20.04 8.41
CA ILE A 272 9.07 20.08 9.09
C ILE A 272 8.09 19.17 8.35
N ALA A 273 7.43 18.29 9.09
CA ALA A 273 6.44 17.37 8.57
C ALA A 273 5.08 17.59 9.23
N ASN A 274 4.08 17.84 8.39
CA ASN A 274 2.69 17.98 8.76
C ASN A 274 2.02 16.62 8.94
N HIS A 275 0.87 16.64 9.62
CA HIS A 275 0.04 15.46 9.80
C HIS A 275 -1.42 15.86 10.04
N THR A 276 -2.36 14.95 9.80
CA THR A 276 -3.80 15.22 10.00
C THR A 276 -4.41 14.40 11.15
N TYR A 277 -3.59 14.01 12.13
CA TYR A 277 -4.06 13.28 13.31
C TYR A 277 -4.94 14.16 14.21
N ASN A 278 -6.08 13.62 14.61
CA ASN A 278 -6.85 14.10 15.75
C ASN A 278 -6.47 13.34 17.04
N GLU A 279 -7.02 13.73 18.19
CA GLU A 279 -6.67 13.09 19.47
C GLU A 279 -6.92 11.58 19.49
N GLY A 280 -8.03 11.11 18.92
CA GLY A 280 -8.33 9.67 18.86
C GLY A 280 -7.30 8.89 18.04
N GLN A 281 -6.88 9.44 16.91
CA GLN A 281 -5.85 8.85 16.05
C GLN A 281 -4.47 8.87 16.72
N ILE A 282 -4.15 9.91 17.51
CA ILE A 282 -2.95 9.92 18.36
C ILE A 282 -3.06 8.83 19.44
N GLY A 283 -4.25 8.59 19.98
CA GLY A 283 -4.52 7.45 20.86
C GLY A 283 -4.20 6.10 20.21
N TRP A 284 -4.54 5.92 18.92
CA TRP A 284 -4.18 4.72 18.16
C TRP A 284 -2.67 4.54 18.04
N PHE A 285 -1.95 5.63 17.71
CA PHE A 285 -0.49 5.63 17.65
C PHE A 285 0.13 5.23 19.00
N LYS A 286 -0.30 5.88 20.09
CA LYS A 286 0.22 5.62 21.44
C LYS A 286 -0.01 4.18 21.88
N ALA A 287 -1.20 3.63 21.58
CA ALA A 287 -1.53 2.23 21.89
C ALA A 287 -0.81 1.21 20.99
N GLY A 288 -0.14 1.65 19.91
CA GLY A 288 0.54 0.79 18.94
C GLY A 288 -0.34 0.39 17.75
N SER A 289 -1.67 0.45 17.90
CA SER A 289 -2.68 0.35 16.85
C SER A 289 -4.06 0.79 17.37
N ALA A 290 -5.01 1.03 16.46
CA ALA A 290 -6.41 1.22 16.82
C ALA A 290 -7.01 -0.03 17.49
N LEU A 291 -6.62 -1.23 17.04
CA LEU A 291 -7.09 -2.50 17.61
C LEU A 291 -6.64 -2.67 19.06
N ASN A 292 -5.40 -2.28 19.38
CA ASN A 292 -4.89 -2.30 20.75
C ASN A 292 -5.68 -1.37 21.67
N LEU A 293 -6.04 -0.17 21.18
CA LEU A 293 -6.83 0.78 21.96
C LEU A 293 -8.23 0.25 22.26
N ILE A 294 -8.87 -0.39 21.27
CA ILE A 294 -10.18 -1.05 21.43
C ILE A 294 -10.07 -2.19 22.44
N ALA A 295 -9.06 -3.05 22.31
CA ALA A 295 -8.84 -4.17 23.22
C ALA A 295 -8.61 -3.72 24.68
N ALA A 296 -8.02 -2.54 24.87
CA ALA A 296 -7.84 -1.94 26.20
C ALA A 296 -9.12 -1.34 26.81
N GLY A 297 -10.25 -1.33 26.07
CA GLY A 297 -11.51 -0.73 26.52
C GLY A 297 -11.47 0.80 26.59
N LYS A 298 -10.60 1.44 25.78
CA LYS A 298 -10.33 2.89 25.81
C LYS A 298 -10.60 3.58 24.46
N ALA A 299 -11.32 2.92 23.56
CA ALA A 299 -11.65 3.42 22.23
C ALA A 299 -12.97 4.19 22.19
#